data_AF-A0A956MS35-F1
#
_entry.id   AF-A0A956MS35-F1
#
_cell.length_a   1.000
_cell.length_b   1.000
_cell.length_c   1.000
_cell.angle_alpha   90.00
_cell.angle_beta   90.00
_cell.angle_gamma   90.00
#
_symmetry.space_group_name_H-M   'P 1'
#
loop_
_entity.id
_entity.type
_entity.pdbx_description
1 polymer ?
#
loop_
_entity_poly.entity_id
_entity_poly.type
_entity_poly.pdbx_seq_one_letter_code
_entity_poly.pdbx_strand_id
1 'polypeptide(L)'
;MSSVLNFVRLPHVLILLWAVLRLGVSQFGGMDYAPRGSGFFSLVWLTTISCLFWGALSVSVKKYDWKGTLLSGALIALWAQILIFVFTIFSFAAGWSNSFYIHPDALNLPPGEAVTWSVIFSGRFVGMIINVIIGAIVAAIGRMLAKWAPTPA
;
A
#
# COMPACT_ATOMS: atom_id res chain seq x y z
N MET A 1 -4.95 -6.41 -19.63
CA MET A 1 -4.33 -5.47 -18.67
C MET A 1 -5.14 -4.19 -18.48
N SER A 2 -5.52 -3.48 -19.55
CA SER A 2 -6.34 -2.24 -19.47
C SER A 2 -7.66 -2.40 -18.68
N SER A 3 -8.36 -3.52 -18.85
CA SER A 3 -9.58 -3.83 -18.09
C SER A 3 -9.32 -3.89 -16.58
N VAL A 4 -8.25 -4.58 -16.15
CA VAL A 4 -7.88 -4.73 -14.75
C VAL A 4 -7.47 -3.40 -14.15
N LEU A 5 -6.64 -2.62 -14.85
CA LEU A 5 -6.27 -1.26 -14.44
C LEU A 5 -7.51 -0.39 -14.20
N ASN A 6 -8.51 -0.49 -15.08
CA ASN A 6 -9.76 0.25 -14.93
C ASN A 6 -10.57 -0.20 -13.72
N PHE A 7 -10.57 -1.50 -13.42
CA PHE A 7 -11.24 -2.07 -12.25
C PHE A 7 -10.63 -1.61 -10.92
N VAL A 8 -9.30 -1.44 -10.88
CA VAL A 8 -8.59 -1.03 -9.66
C VAL A 8 -8.36 0.48 -9.54
N ARG A 9 -8.98 1.33 -10.38
CA ARG A 9 -8.80 2.79 -10.32
C ARG A 9 -9.15 3.39 -8.96
N LEU A 10 -10.29 3.00 -8.39
CA LEU A 10 -10.73 3.52 -7.09
C LEU A 10 -9.71 3.23 -5.97
N PRO A 11 -9.23 2.00 -5.76
CA PRO A 11 -8.23 1.75 -4.72
C PRO A 11 -6.91 2.48 -5.01
N HIS A 12 -6.53 2.67 -6.27
CA HIS A 12 -5.36 3.49 -6.60
C HIS A 12 -5.52 4.95 -6.12
N VAL A 13 -6.69 5.55 -6.36
CA VAL A 13 -7.00 6.91 -5.90
C VAL A 13 -7.04 6.98 -4.37
N LEU A 14 -7.70 6.02 -3.71
CA LEU A 14 -7.76 5.99 -2.24
C LEU A 14 -6.38 5.86 -1.61
N ILE A 15 -5.53 4.97 -2.14
CA ILE A 15 -4.16 4.76 -1.68
C ILE A 15 -3.32 6.03 -1.90
N LEU A 16 -3.50 6.73 -3.02
CA LEU A 16 -2.85 8.02 -3.28
C LEU A 16 -3.26 9.06 -2.25
N LEU A 17 -4.57 9.23 -2.01
CA LEU A 17 -5.08 10.17 -1.01
C LEU A 17 -4.54 9.84 0.38
N TRP A 18 -4.54 8.56 0.77
CA TRP A 18 -4.00 8.12 2.07
C TRP A 18 -2.50 8.39 2.19
N ALA A 19 -1.74 8.22 1.11
CA ALA A 19 -0.31 8.50 1.11
C ALA A 19 -0.02 9.99 1.28
N VAL A 20 -0.75 10.86 0.56
CA VAL A 20 -0.63 12.31 0.71
C VAL A 20 -1.04 12.77 2.11
N LEU A 21 -2.15 12.25 2.65
CA LEU A 21 -2.60 12.57 3.99
C LEU A 21 -1.60 12.11 5.06
N ARG A 22 -1.03 10.90 4.90
CA ARG A 22 0.04 10.40 5.78
C ARG A 22 1.24 11.35 5.78
N LEU A 23 1.67 11.79 4.61
CA LEU A 23 2.77 12.75 4.49
C LEU A 23 2.43 14.07 5.18
N GLY A 24 1.23 14.60 4.90
CA GLY A 24 0.76 15.86 5.47
C GLY A 24 0.71 15.84 6.99
N VAL A 25 0.14 14.78 7.58
CA VAL A 25 0.10 14.60 9.03
C VAL A 25 1.49 14.42 9.62
N SER A 26 2.37 13.66 8.95
CA SER A 26 3.72 13.42 9.46
C SER A 26 4.59 14.67 9.52
N GLN A 27 4.49 15.53 8.50
CA GLN A 27 5.35 16.71 8.40
C GLN A 27 4.73 17.95 9.03
N PHE A 28 3.42 18.16 8.85
CA PHE A 28 2.73 19.38 9.25
C PHE A 28 1.77 19.18 10.43
N GLY A 29 1.43 17.93 10.77
CA GLY A 29 0.45 17.62 11.81
C GLY A 29 1.02 17.52 13.22
N GLY A 30 2.34 17.58 13.39
CA GLY A 30 3.01 17.49 14.70
C GLY A 30 2.71 16.21 15.48
N MET A 31 2.30 15.13 14.80
CA MET A 31 1.98 13.86 15.43
C MET A 31 3.21 12.96 15.52
N ASP A 32 3.39 12.32 16.67
CA ASP A 32 4.38 11.26 16.83
C ASP A 32 4.02 10.02 15.97
N TYR A 33 5.04 9.37 15.42
CA TYR A 33 4.91 8.18 14.59
C TYR A 33 4.16 7.05 15.31
N ALA A 34 4.42 6.87 16.60
CA ALA A 34 3.75 5.91 17.47
C ALA A 34 3.28 6.61 18.76
N PRO A 35 2.15 6.18 19.37
CA PRO A 35 1.35 5.00 19.03
C PRO A 35 0.20 5.26 18.04
N ARG A 36 -0.11 6.52 17.70
CA ARG A 36 -1.32 6.87 16.94
C ARG A 36 -1.06 7.27 15.48
N GLY A 37 0.02 8.01 15.20
CA GLY A 37 0.26 8.60 13.87
C GLY A 37 0.36 7.59 12.73
N SER A 38 1.08 6.48 12.93
CA SER A 38 1.24 5.43 11.92
C SER A 38 -0.03 4.59 11.68
N GLY A 39 -0.91 4.51 12.68
CA GLY A 39 -2.15 3.72 12.65
C GLY A 39 -3.26 4.37 11.83
N PHE A 40 -3.52 5.66 12.03
CA PHE A 40 -4.62 6.39 11.35
C PHE A 40 -4.46 6.38 9.82
N PHE A 41 -3.25 6.63 9.33
CA PHE A 41 -2.95 6.64 7.88
C PHE A 41 -2.08 5.45 7.46
N SER A 42 -2.41 4.25 7.92
CA SER A 42 -1.68 3.03 7.54
C SER A 42 -1.95 2.61 6.10
N LEU A 43 -0.94 2.81 5.23
CA LEU A 43 -0.98 2.34 3.84
C LEU A 43 -1.02 0.82 3.74
N VAL A 44 -0.42 0.11 4.71
CA VAL A 44 -0.43 -1.35 4.75
C VAL A 44 -1.86 -1.86 4.91
N TRP A 45 -2.59 -1.36 5.91
CA TRP A 45 -3.97 -1.80 6.16
C TRP A 45 -4.90 -1.44 5.02
N LEU A 46 -4.81 -0.21 4.49
CA LEU A 46 -5.64 0.19 3.34
C LEU A 46 -5.37 -0.67 2.12
N THR A 47 -4.10 -0.98 1.83
CA THR A 47 -3.72 -1.84 0.69
C THR A 47 -4.24 -3.25 0.88
N THR A 48 -4.05 -3.85 2.07
CA THR A 48 -4.54 -5.19 2.40
C THR A 48 -6.05 -5.28 2.25
N ILE A 49 -6.79 -4.34 2.84
CA ILE A 49 -8.25 -4.30 2.75
C ILE A 49 -8.71 -4.10 1.29
N SER A 50 -8.02 -3.23 0.54
CA SER A 50 -8.31 -3.01 -0.88
C SER A 50 -8.07 -4.27 -1.72
N CYS A 51 -6.95 -4.96 -1.53
CA CYS A 51 -6.68 -6.23 -2.21
C CYS A 51 -7.75 -7.27 -1.88
N LEU A 52 -8.18 -7.36 -0.62
CA LEU A 52 -9.19 -8.31 -0.19
C LEU A 52 -10.54 -8.04 -0.86
N PHE A 53 -11.05 -6.81 -0.77
CA PHE A 53 -12.35 -6.44 -1.34
C PHE A 53 -12.36 -6.51 -2.86
N TRP A 54 -11.34 -5.98 -3.54
CA TRP A 54 -11.28 -6.03 -5.00
C TRP A 54 -10.99 -7.44 -5.52
N GLY A 55 -10.30 -8.27 -4.73
CA GLY A 55 -10.20 -9.70 -4.96
C GLY A 55 -11.57 -10.38 -4.98
N ALA A 56 -12.40 -10.11 -3.97
CA ALA A 56 -13.76 -10.63 -3.88
C ALA A 56 -14.66 -10.14 -5.04
N LEU A 57 -14.62 -8.84 -5.33
CA LEU A 57 -15.42 -8.20 -6.38
C LEU A 57 -14.96 -8.55 -7.81
N SER A 58 -13.74 -9.06 -7.98
CA SER A 58 -13.21 -9.43 -9.30
C SER A 58 -14.08 -10.46 -10.02
N VAL A 59 -14.71 -11.38 -9.26
CA VAL A 59 -15.62 -12.40 -9.77
C VAL A 59 -17.01 -11.83 -9.98
N SER A 60 -17.60 -11.21 -8.96
CA SER A 60 -19.00 -10.79 -9.01
C SER A 60 -19.24 -9.65 -9.99
N VAL A 61 -18.31 -8.70 -10.10
CA VAL A 61 -18.47 -7.48 -10.90
C VAL A 61 -17.90 -7.63 -12.32
N LYS A 62 -16.73 -8.26 -12.45
CA LYS A 62 -16.00 -8.34 -13.74
C LYS A 62 -15.86 -9.75 -14.30
N LYS A 63 -16.27 -10.78 -13.56
CA LYS A 63 -16.15 -12.19 -13.96
C LYS A 63 -14.72 -12.57 -14.35
N TYR A 64 -13.72 -11.98 -13.70
CA TYR A 64 -12.33 -12.31 -13.96
C TYR A 64 -12.00 -13.75 -13.58
N ASP A 65 -11.01 -14.32 -14.25
CA ASP A 65 -10.38 -15.57 -13.86
C ASP A 65 -9.39 -15.35 -12.70
N TRP A 66 -8.72 -16.41 -12.28
CA TRP A 66 -7.70 -16.33 -11.24
C TRP A 66 -6.55 -15.37 -11.62
N LYS A 67 -6.15 -15.34 -12.89
CA LYS A 67 -5.09 -14.43 -13.36
C LYS A 67 -5.50 -12.97 -13.20
N GLY A 68 -6.72 -12.59 -13.62
CA GLY A 68 -7.25 -11.25 -13.44
C GLY A 68 -7.37 -10.84 -11.97
N THR A 69 -7.70 -11.79 -11.09
CA THR A 69 -7.77 -11.57 -9.64
C THR A 69 -6.40 -11.28 -9.04
N LEU A 70 -5.43 -12.18 -9.30
CA LEU A 70 -4.06 -12.03 -8.82
C LEU A 70 -3.44 -10.73 -9.33
N LEU A 71 -3.66 -10.40 -10.61
CA LEU A 71 -3.19 -9.17 -11.21
C LEU A 71 -3.84 -7.92 -10.57
N SER A 72 -5.11 -7.99 -10.17
CA SER A 72 -5.77 -6.90 -9.46
C SER A 72 -5.07 -6.60 -8.13
N GLY A 73 -4.82 -7.63 -7.31
CA GLY A 73 -4.10 -7.49 -6.04
C GLY A 73 -2.65 -7.01 -6.24
N ALA A 74 -1.96 -7.58 -7.22
CA ALA A 74 -0.58 -7.19 -7.54
C ALA A 74 -0.49 -5.73 -7.96
N LEU A 75 -1.40 -5.23 -8.80
CA LEU A 75 -1.41 -3.83 -9.24
C LEU A 75 -1.73 -2.86 -8.10
N ILE A 76 -2.71 -3.19 -7.25
CA ILE A 76 -3.04 -2.38 -6.07
C ILE A 76 -1.82 -2.28 -5.13
N ALA A 77 -1.19 -3.40 -4.81
CA ALA A 77 -0.01 -3.42 -3.95
C ALA A 77 1.19 -2.74 -4.59
N LEU A 78 1.43 -2.95 -5.89
CA LEU A 78 2.52 -2.30 -6.62
C LEU A 78 2.38 -0.78 -6.56
N TRP A 79 1.17 -0.27 -6.79
CA TRP A 79 0.91 1.16 -6.69
C TRP A 79 1.20 1.73 -5.30
N ALA A 80 0.76 1.03 -4.24
CA ALA A 80 1.08 1.42 -2.88
C ALA A 80 2.60 1.47 -2.63
N GLN A 81 3.33 0.48 -3.11
CA GLN A 81 4.80 0.42 -2.95
C GLN A 81 5.50 1.52 -3.75
N ILE A 82 5.06 1.84 -4.97
CA ILE A 82 5.56 2.96 -5.76
C ILE A 82 5.40 4.27 -4.97
N LEU A 83 4.21 4.52 -4.41
CA LEU A 83 3.98 5.73 -3.63
C LEU A 83 4.83 5.78 -2.36
N ILE A 84 4.93 4.66 -1.63
CA ILE A 84 5.80 4.57 -0.44
C ILE A 84 7.24 4.89 -0.83
N PHE A 85 7.74 4.31 -1.92
CA PHE A 85 9.09 4.54 -2.41
C PHE A 85 9.32 6.01 -2.78
N VAL A 86 8.43 6.59 -3.59
CA VAL A 86 8.49 8.00 -4.02
C VAL A 86 8.45 8.95 -2.81
N PHE A 87 7.50 8.77 -1.90
CA PHE A 87 7.39 9.63 -0.72
C PHE A 87 8.54 9.43 0.29
N THR A 88 9.15 8.24 0.33
CA THR A 88 10.37 8.01 1.12
C THR A 88 11.54 8.79 0.52
N ILE A 89 11.77 8.69 -0.79
CA ILE A 89 12.82 9.46 -1.49
C ILE A 89 12.60 10.96 -1.31
N PHE A 90 11.37 11.42 -1.52
CA PHE A 90 11.02 12.83 -1.38
C PHE A 90 11.25 13.35 0.04
N SER A 91 10.79 12.61 1.05
CA SER A 91 10.99 12.98 2.46
C SER A 91 12.47 13.03 2.84
N PHE A 92 13.25 12.08 2.35
CA PHE A 92 14.68 12.02 2.63
C PHE A 92 15.44 13.15 1.93
N ALA A 93 15.17 13.39 0.65
CA ALA A 93 15.79 14.46 -0.12
C ALA A 93 15.41 15.86 0.41
N ALA A 94 14.21 16.02 0.96
CA ALA A 94 13.75 17.26 1.59
C ALA A 94 14.28 17.47 3.02
N GLY A 95 15.01 16.49 3.58
CA GLY A 95 15.55 16.58 4.95
C GLY A 95 14.48 16.53 6.04
N TRP A 96 13.32 15.91 5.77
CA TRP A 96 12.17 15.90 6.68
C TRP A 96 12.32 14.86 7.79
N SER A 97 12.96 15.24 8.90
CA SER A 97 13.24 14.36 10.05
C SER A 97 12.00 13.73 10.69
N ASN A 98 10.84 14.38 10.59
CA ASN A 98 9.59 13.93 11.22
C ASN A 98 8.71 13.07 10.28
N SER A 99 9.16 12.82 9.04
CA SER A 99 8.34 12.10 8.07
C SER A 99 8.16 10.63 8.45
N PHE A 100 6.91 10.17 8.42
CA PHE A 100 6.54 8.77 8.67
C PHE A 100 7.05 7.81 7.60
N TYR A 101 7.59 8.32 6.49
CA TYR A 101 8.17 7.50 5.43
C TYR A 101 9.64 7.15 5.67
N ILE A 102 10.36 7.96 6.43
CA ILE A 102 11.78 7.74 6.77
C ILE A 102 11.98 7.32 8.22
N HIS A 103 10.92 7.25 9.02
CA HIS A 103 11.00 6.81 10.41
C HIS A 103 11.63 5.40 10.51
N PRO A 104 12.55 5.13 11.45
CA PRO A 104 13.23 3.83 11.57
C PRO A 104 12.27 2.64 11.67
N ASP A 105 11.20 2.78 12.46
CA ASP A 105 10.15 1.75 12.57
C ASP A 105 9.43 1.48 11.25
N ALA A 106 9.30 2.47 10.36
CA ALA A 106 8.68 2.30 9.05
C ALA A 106 9.57 1.50 8.08
N LEU A 107 10.86 1.37 8.41
CA LEU A 107 11.87 0.62 7.69
C LEU A 107 12.23 -0.69 8.41
N ASN A 108 11.59 -0.99 9.55
CA ASN A 108 11.89 -2.12 10.43
C ASN A 108 13.35 -2.15 10.89
N LEU A 109 13.93 -0.98 11.15
CA LEU A 109 15.31 -0.87 11.62
C LEU A 109 15.40 -1.04 13.14
N PRO A 110 16.46 -1.69 13.64
CA PRO A 110 16.85 -1.65 15.04
C PRO A 110 16.91 -0.21 15.62
N PRO A 111 16.59 -0.03 16.91
CA PRO A 111 16.72 1.26 17.57
C PRO A 111 18.13 1.83 17.45
N GLY A 112 18.24 3.10 17.04
CA GLY A 112 19.51 3.81 16.92
C GLY A 112 20.25 3.60 15.59
N GLU A 113 19.73 2.78 14.67
CA GLU A 113 20.33 2.64 13.34
C GLU A 113 20.08 3.90 12.49
N ALA A 114 21.13 4.37 11.82
CA ALA A 114 21.06 5.55 10.97
C ALA A 114 20.28 5.26 9.68
N VAL A 115 19.30 6.12 9.38
CA VAL A 115 18.57 6.05 8.12
C VAL A 115 19.46 6.63 7.02
N THR A 116 20.01 5.74 6.19
CA THR A 116 20.87 6.10 5.06
C THR A 116 20.19 5.80 3.73
N TRP A 117 20.71 6.39 2.64
CA TRP A 117 20.21 6.12 1.28
C TRP A 117 20.20 4.63 0.95
N SER A 118 21.28 3.90 1.24
CA SER A 118 21.38 2.47 0.94
C SER A 118 20.31 1.66 1.67
N VAL A 119 20.04 1.97 2.94
CA VAL A 119 19.02 1.31 3.75
C VAL A 119 17.61 1.59 3.20
N ILE A 120 17.32 2.84 2.83
CA ILE A 120 16.05 3.22 2.21
C ILE A 120 15.83 2.45 0.91
N PHE A 121 16.80 2.51 -0.01
CA PHE A 121 16.66 1.90 -1.33
C PHE A 121 16.50 0.38 -1.24
N SER A 122 17.37 -0.28 -0.49
CA SER A 122 17.33 -1.74 -0.32
C SER A 122 16.05 -2.20 0.37
N GLY A 123 15.68 -1.59 1.51
CA GLY A 123 14.49 -1.96 2.27
C GLY A 123 13.20 -1.75 1.47
N ARG A 124 13.06 -0.61 0.78
CA ARG A 124 11.86 -0.33 -0.02
C ARG A 124 11.80 -1.13 -1.31
N PHE A 125 12.93 -1.45 -1.94
CA PHE A 125 12.96 -2.30 -3.14
C PHE A 125 12.57 -3.75 -2.81
N VAL A 126 13.12 -4.32 -1.74
CA VAL A 126 12.73 -5.65 -1.26
C VAL A 126 11.25 -5.66 -0.85
N GLY A 127 10.81 -4.63 -0.13
CA GLY A 127 9.41 -4.44 0.21
C GLY A 127 8.50 -4.37 -1.03
N MET A 128 8.94 -3.72 -2.10
CA MET A 128 8.17 -3.64 -3.35
C MET A 128 7.88 -5.02 -3.94
N ILE A 129 8.85 -5.93 -3.94
CA ILE A 129 8.65 -7.29 -4.47
C ILE A 129 7.76 -8.11 -3.55
N ILE A 130 8.11 -8.18 -2.26
CA ILE A 130 7.41 -9.03 -1.29
C ILE A 130 5.96 -8.58 -1.10
N ASN A 131 5.72 -7.28 -0.95
CA ASN A 131 4.38 -6.76 -0.70
C ASN A 131 3.47 -6.87 -1.93
N VAL A 132 4.01 -6.87 -3.15
CA VAL A 132 3.23 -7.14 -4.37
C VAL A 132 2.75 -8.59 -4.40
N ILE A 133 3.61 -9.53 -4.03
CA ILE A 133 3.25 -10.96 -3.92
C ILE A 133 2.17 -11.13 -2.83
N ILE A 134 2.37 -10.53 -1.66
CA ILE A 134 1.37 -10.54 -0.58
C ILE A 134 0.05 -9.96 -1.06
N GLY A 135 0.05 -8.84 -1.78
CA GLY A 135 -1.16 -8.24 -2.34
C GLY A 135 -1.92 -9.17 -3.29
N ALA A 136 -1.21 -9.91 -4.14
CA ALA A 136 -1.81 -10.91 -5.01
C ALA A 136 -2.43 -12.06 -4.21
N ILE A 137 -1.75 -12.55 -3.17
CA ILE A 137 -2.26 -13.58 -2.26
C ILE A 137 -3.51 -13.10 -1.53
N VAL A 138 -3.51 -11.89 -0.99
CA VAL A 138 -4.67 -11.31 -0.30
C VAL A 138 -5.86 -11.17 -1.25
N ALA A 139 -5.64 -10.80 -2.51
CA ALA A 139 -6.71 -10.78 -3.51
C ALA A 139 -7.24 -12.19 -3.84
N ALA A 140 -6.38 -13.20 -3.89
CA ALA A 140 -6.80 -14.59 -4.05
C ALA A 140 -7.67 -15.06 -2.87
N ILE A 141 -7.29 -14.71 -1.63
CA ILE A 141 -8.12 -14.95 -0.45
C ILE A 141 -9.47 -14.24 -0.63
N GLY A 142 -9.46 -12.95 -0.98
CA GLY A 142 -10.68 -12.18 -1.25
C GLY A 142 -11.61 -12.88 -2.24
N ARG A 143 -11.08 -13.41 -3.34
CA ARG A 143 -11.84 -14.20 -4.31
C ARG A 143 -12.47 -15.45 -3.70
N MET A 144 -11.75 -16.18 -2.84
CA MET A 144 -12.32 -17.34 -2.13
C MET A 144 -13.48 -16.94 -1.22
N LEU A 145 -13.45 -15.71 -0.72
CA LEU A 145 -14.53 -15.11 0.09
C LEU A 145 -15.65 -14.49 -0.77
N ALA A 146 -15.60 -14.54 -2.11
CA ALA A 146 -16.52 -13.81 -2.98
C ALA A 146 -18.00 -14.17 -2.81
N LYS A 147 -18.31 -15.36 -2.29
CA LYS A 147 -19.70 -15.77 -1.98
C LYS A 147 -20.39 -14.87 -0.94
N TRP A 148 -19.62 -14.15 -0.14
CA TRP A 148 -20.12 -13.18 0.86
C TRP A 148 -20.07 -11.74 0.36
N ALA A 149 -19.55 -11.51 -0.85
CA ALA A 149 -19.52 -10.17 -1.44
C ALA A 149 -20.87 -9.81 -2.07
N PRO A 150 -21.23 -8.52 -2.12
CA PRO A 150 -22.43 -8.08 -2.82
C PRO A 150 -22.43 -8.52 -4.28
N THR A 151 -23.57 -9.02 -4.75
CA THR A 151 -23.82 -9.28 -6.16
C THR A 151 -24.36 -8.02 -6.83
N PRO A 152 -23.87 -7.66 -8.04
CA PRO A 152 -24.48 -6.58 -8.81
C PRO A 152 -25.97 -6.89 -9.06
N ALA A 153 -26.81 -5.87 -8.91
CA ALA A 153 -28.24 -5.93 -9.24
C ALA A 153 -28.45 -6.06 -10.76
#